data_AF-A0A0U3T184-F1
#
_entry.id   AF-A0A0U3T184-F1
#
_cell.length_a   1.000
_cell.length_b   1.000
_cell.length_c   1.000
_cell.angle_alpha   90.00
_cell.angle_beta   90.00
_cell.angle_gamma   90.00
#
_symmetry.space_group_name_H-M   'P 1'
#
loop_
_entity.id
_entity.type
_entity.pdbx_description
1 polymer ?
#
loop_
_entity_poly.entity_id
_entity_poly.type
_entity_poly.pdbx_seq_one_letter_code
_entity_poly.pdbx_strand_id
1 'polypeptide(L)'
;MTRRRLLALVLAPTLLLGLGLGAALVVDARARQVDVDRADAVALRYEERLSHYREVVVRELEAADATDPDAVARVLARHRDDVPTLGATSQRGAAASPDYGAARREQSVVTEAMDRLDDVVVDTRAAQRYLVAARRALEVDPNALAPGTFVTSGAPLRAQLLPPMRTTLASFEAVEAPRDAAAVRDAVRRALTHVITEAEALAARLDAGQSGSFQYAEEYAAARTAVTQYEERTRADLREALDNVLAGDGVGR
;
A
#
# COMPACT_ATOMS: atom_id res chain seq x y z
N MET A 1 -64.68 55.44 25.05
CA MET A 1 -63.21 55.30 24.94
C MET A 1 -62.74 55.97 23.66
N THR A 2 -61.82 56.95 23.75
CA THR A 2 -61.31 57.72 22.61
C THR A 2 -60.52 56.81 21.64
N ARG A 3 -60.73 56.96 20.32
CA ARG A 3 -60.04 56.21 19.22
C ARG A 3 -58.53 56.01 19.44
N ARG A 4 -57.85 56.98 20.06
CA ARG A 4 -56.43 56.91 20.47
C ARG A 4 -56.08 55.77 21.43
N ARG A 5 -56.97 55.40 22.37
CA ARG A 5 -56.73 54.30 23.32
C ARG A 5 -56.91 52.92 22.67
N LEU A 6 -57.84 52.80 21.71
CA LEU A 6 -58.03 51.57 20.92
C LEU A 6 -56.87 51.31 19.96
N LEU A 7 -56.35 52.36 19.30
CA LEU A 7 -55.15 52.26 18.47
C LEU A 7 -53.92 51.83 19.28
N ALA A 8 -53.70 52.42 20.46
CA ALA A 8 -52.59 52.04 21.34
C ALA A 8 -52.70 50.59 21.84
N LEU A 9 -53.91 50.09 22.11
CA LEU A 9 -54.15 48.74 22.62
C LEU A 9 -53.96 47.64 21.56
N VAL A 10 -54.07 47.99 20.27
CA VAL A 10 -53.84 47.06 19.14
C VAL A 10 -52.40 47.15 18.61
N LEU A 11 -51.81 48.35 18.56
CA LEU A 11 -50.43 48.57 18.09
C LEU A 11 -49.36 48.12 19.11
N ALA A 12 -49.60 48.28 20.41
CA ALA A 12 -48.64 47.87 21.44
C ALA A 12 -48.33 46.36 21.43
N PRO A 13 -49.32 45.44 21.37
CA PRO A 13 -49.01 44.00 21.32
C PRO A 13 -48.37 43.57 19.99
N THR A 14 -48.69 44.21 18.85
CA THR A 14 -48.04 43.92 17.56
C THR A 14 -46.59 44.41 17.53
N LEU A 15 -46.29 45.59 18.11
CA LEU A 15 -44.92 46.07 18.27
C LEU A 15 -44.10 45.19 19.23
N LEU A 16 -44.69 44.73 20.33
CA LEU A 16 -44.05 43.81 21.27
C LEU A 16 -43.80 42.42 20.66
N LEU A 17 -44.76 41.89 19.89
CA LEU A 17 -44.58 40.64 19.13
C LEU A 17 -43.50 40.78 18.05
N GLY A 18 -43.47 41.90 17.31
CA GLY A 18 -42.45 42.19 16.30
C GLY A 18 -41.04 42.34 16.90
N LEU A 19 -40.92 43.00 18.06
CA LEU A 19 -39.67 43.11 18.82
C LEU A 19 -39.21 41.76 19.38
N GLY A 20 -40.13 40.93 19.89
CA GLY A 20 -39.82 39.60 20.39
C GLY A 20 -39.36 38.63 19.29
N LEU A 21 -40.03 38.66 18.13
CA LEU A 21 -39.62 37.89 16.95
C LEU A 21 -38.28 38.37 16.37
N GLY A 22 -38.05 39.69 16.30
CA GLY A 22 -36.77 40.26 15.87
C GLY A 22 -35.61 39.89 16.81
N ALA A 23 -35.83 39.96 18.13
CA ALA A 23 -34.82 39.56 19.12
C ALA A 23 -34.51 38.05 19.05
N ALA A 24 -35.53 37.19 18.89
CA ALA A 24 -35.34 35.76 18.74
C ALA A 24 -34.55 35.39 17.47
N LEU A 25 -34.79 36.08 16.34
CA LEU A 25 -34.05 35.87 15.10
C LEU A 25 -32.57 36.29 15.22
N VAL A 26 -32.28 37.39 15.92
CA VAL A 26 -30.89 37.83 16.16
C VAL A 26 -30.15 36.86 17.09
N VAL A 27 -30.82 36.35 18.12
CA VAL A 27 -30.24 35.34 19.02
C VAL A 27 -29.98 34.03 18.30
N ASP A 28 -30.91 33.57 17.44
CA ASP A 28 -30.71 32.36 16.63
C ASP A 28 -29.61 32.54 15.58
N ALA A 29 -29.55 33.69 14.89
CA ALA A 29 -28.47 34.01 13.97
C ALA A 29 -27.09 34.05 14.68
N ARG A 30 -27.04 34.59 15.89
CA ARG A 30 -25.80 34.62 16.69
C ARG A 30 -25.41 33.23 17.20
N ALA A 31 -26.37 32.41 17.61
CA ALA A 31 -26.12 31.02 17.99
C ALA A 31 -25.61 30.18 16.80
N ARG A 32 -26.18 30.39 15.60
CA ARG A 32 -25.70 29.79 14.35
C ARG A 32 -24.26 30.19 14.05
N GLN A 33 -23.94 31.48 14.17
CA GLN A 33 -22.56 31.95 13.94
C GLN A 33 -21.57 31.33 14.93
N VAL A 34 -21.92 31.26 16.22
CA VAL A 34 -21.09 30.63 17.25
C VAL A 34 -20.84 29.14 16.97
N ASP A 35 -21.86 28.43 16.47
CA ASP A 35 -21.72 27.02 16.06
C ASP A 35 -20.72 26.86 14.89
N VAL A 36 -20.78 27.76 13.89
CA VAL A 36 -19.84 27.78 12.74
C VAL A 36 -18.43 28.14 13.20
N ASP A 37 -18.25 29.24 13.94
CA ASP A 37 -16.94 29.68 14.44
C ASP A 37 -16.25 28.57 15.28
N ARG A 38 -17.04 27.79 16.02
CA ARG A 38 -16.54 26.64 16.79
C ARG A 38 -16.09 25.50 15.88
N ALA A 39 -16.81 25.21 14.82
CA ALA A 39 -16.42 24.20 13.84
C ALA A 39 -15.15 24.62 13.08
N ASP A 40 -15.04 25.90 12.68
CA ASP A 40 -13.86 26.45 12.03
C ASP A 40 -12.63 26.38 12.96
N ALA A 41 -12.80 26.73 14.24
CA ALA A 41 -11.72 26.60 15.23
C ALA A 41 -11.26 25.15 15.44
N VAL A 42 -12.16 24.17 15.31
CA VAL A 42 -11.81 22.75 15.37
C VAL A 42 -11.06 22.31 14.11
N ALA A 43 -11.47 22.79 12.93
CA ALA A 43 -10.78 22.55 11.67
C ALA A 43 -9.35 23.11 11.70
N LEU A 44 -9.17 24.36 12.14
CA LEU A 44 -7.86 25.01 12.24
C LEU A 44 -6.89 24.23 13.13
N ARG A 45 -7.33 23.79 14.32
CA ARG A 45 -6.50 22.97 15.23
C ARG A 45 -6.18 21.59 14.65
N TYR A 46 -7.05 21.06 13.79
CA TYR A 46 -6.76 19.82 13.08
C TYR A 46 -5.68 20.05 12.02
N GLU A 47 -5.81 21.11 11.21
CA GLU A 47 -4.84 21.46 10.17
C GLU A 47 -3.44 21.75 10.75
N GLU A 48 -3.35 22.47 11.87
CA GLU A 48 -2.07 22.73 12.56
C GLU A 48 -1.39 21.42 12.99
N ARG A 49 -2.16 20.49 13.59
CA ARG A 49 -1.64 19.18 14.00
C ARG A 49 -1.27 18.31 12.80
N LEU A 50 -2.08 18.35 11.74
CA LEU A 50 -1.82 17.61 10.51
C LEU A 50 -0.56 18.12 9.81
N SER A 51 -0.36 19.44 9.73
CA SER A 51 0.83 20.04 9.16
C SER A 51 2.09 19.62 9.92
N HIS A 52 2.05 19.65 11.27
CA HIS A 52 3.17 19.17 12.08
C HIS A 52 3.43 17.67 11.88
N TYR A 53 2.38 16.86 11.89
CA TYR A 53 2.46 15.42 11.64
C TYR A 53 3.12 15.14 10.29
N ARG A 54 2.66 15.81 9.22
CA ARG A 54 3.22 15.68 7.87
C ARG A 54 4.68 16.09 7.83
N GLU A 55 5.06 17.22 8.43
CA GLU A 55 6.46 17.66 8.44
C GLU A 55 7.40 16.62 9.06
N VAL A 56 6.96 15.93 10.12
CA VAL A 56 7.73 14.87 10.77
C VAL A 56 7.75 13.61 9.91
N VAL A 57 6.58 13.15 9.47
CA VAL A 57 6.42 11.88 8.73
C VAL A 57 7.05 11.96 7.34
N VAL A 58 6.84 13.04 6.59
CA VAL A 58 7.47 13.28 5.28
C VAL A 58 8.98 13.23 5.41
N ARG A 59 9.57 13.93 6.37
CA ARG A 59 11.03 13.94 6.57
C ARG A 59 11.59 12.56 6.87
N GLU A 60 10.89 11.77 7.69
CA GLU A 60 11.31 10.40 7.99
C GLU A 60 11.09 9.44 6.82
N LEU A 61 10.01 9.60 6.06
CA LEU A 61 9.70 8.81 4.87
C LEU A 61 10.65 9.14 3.70
N GLU A 62 11.03 10.40 3.51
CA GLU A 62 12.05 10.81 2.54
C GLU A 62 13.45 10.31 2.92
N ALA A 63 13.75 10.27 4.23
CA ALA A 63 14.99 9.69 4.73
C ALA A 63 15.00 8.16 4.67
N ALA A 64 13.82 7.53 4.67
CA ALA A 64 13.70 6.10 4.43
C ALA A 64 13.96 5.81 2.95
N ASP A 65 14.84 4.86 2.68
CA ASP A 65 15.06 4.41 1.32
C ASP A 65 13.79 3.70 0.83
N ALA A 66 13.12 4.25 -0.20
CA ALA A 66 11.95 3.65 -0.84
C ALA A 66 12.23 2.26 -1.46
N THR A 67 13.49 1.82 -1.45
CA THR A 67 13.88 0.45 -1.83
C THR A 67 14.06 -0.49 -0.65
N ASP A 68 14.05 0.02 0.59
CA ASP A 68 14.04 -0.74 1.85
C ASP A 68 12.65 -0.65 2.51
N PRO A 69 11.74 -1.61 2.26
CA PRO A 69 10.42 -1.61 2.87
C PRO A 69 10.48 -1.79 4.40
N ASP A 70 11.57 -2.35 4.95
CA ASP A 70 11.73 -2.42 6.41
C ASP A 70 12.01 -1.02 6.99
N ALA A 71 12.66 -0.12 6.24
CA ALA A 71 12.82 1.28 6.64
C ALA A 71 11.47 2.00 6.69
N VAL A 72 10.67 1.87 5.64
CA VAL A 72 9.32 2.46 5.58
C VAL A 72 8.43 1.88 6.70
N ALA A 73 8.47 0.56 6.92
CA ALA A 73 7.73 -0.10 8.00
C ALA A 73 8.08 0.46 9.39
N ARG A 74 9.35 0.79 9.64
CA ARG A 74 9.78 1.40 10.92
C ARG A 74 9.21 2.79 11.11
N VAL A 75 9.10 3.58 10.04
CA VAL A 75 8.49 4.92 10.10
C VAL A 75 6.99 4.79 10.38
N LEU A 76 6.28 3.92 9.65
CA LEU A 76 4.87 3.65 9.86
C LEU A 76 4.57 3.18 11.29
N ALA A 77 5.34 2.22 11.81
CA ALA A 77 5.16 1.69 13.16
C ALA A 77 5.31 2.75 14.26
N ARG A 78 6.05 3.85 14.01
CA ARG A 78 6.21 4.94 14.96
C ARG A 78 5.07 5.95 14.92
N HIS A 79 4.55 6.24 13.73
CA HIS A 79 3.65 7.38 13.51
C HIS A 79 2.20 7.00 13.19
N ARG A 80 1.90 5.71 12.94
CA ARG A 80 0.55 5.27 12.57
C ARG A 80 -0.51 5.69 13.58
N ASP A 81 -0.21 5.53 14.86
CA ASP A 81 -1.16 5.86 15.93
C ASP A 81 -1.22 7.37 16.22
N ASP A 82 -0.31 8.15 15.63
CA ASP A 82 -0.18 9.60 15.81
C ASP A 82 -0.91 10.39 14.71
N VAL A 83 -1.56 9.73 13.75
CA VAL A 83 -2.37 10.37 12.70
C VAL A 83 -3.43 11.26 13.38
N PRO A 84 -3.42 12.59 13.16
CA PRO A 84 -4.34 13.48 13.83
C PRO A 84 -5.80 13.18 13.50
N THR A 85 -6.67 13.32 14.51
CA THR A 85 -8.11 13.15 14.36
C THR A 85 -8.83 14.49 14.50
N LEU A 86 -9.81 14.72 13.64
CA LEU A 86 -10.68 15.90 13.69
C LEU A 86 -11.54 15.84 14.94
N GLY A 87 -11.52 16.91 15.73
CA GLY A 87 -12.32 17.01 16.94
C GLY A 87 -13.82 17.07 16.63
N ALA A 88 -14.65 16.73 17.62
CA ALA A 88 -16.10 16.87 17.49
C ALA A 88 -16.55 18.34 17.61
N THR A 89 -17.61 18.69 16.88
CA THR A 89 -18.33 19.97 16.98
C THR A 89 -19.84 19.75 16.94
N SER A 90 -20.65 20.82 17.06
CA SER A 90 -22.11 20.71 16.96
C SER A 90 -22.53 20.30 15.55
N GLN A 91 -23.62 19.55 15.42
CA GLN A 91 -24.15 19.12 14.11
C GLN A 91 -24.41 20.30 13.17
N ARG A 92 -24.90 21.41 13.73
CA ARG A 92 -25.18 22.63 12.98
C ARG A 92 -23.90 23.29 12.46
N GLY A 93 -22.88 23.42 13.30
CA GLY A 93 -21.57 23.93 12.91
C GLY A 93 -20.91 23.06 11.85
N ALA A 94 -20.90 21.74 12.04
CA ALA A 94 -20.33 20.77 11.09
C ALA A 94 -21.01 20.80 9.70
N ALA A 95 -22.30 21.12 9.63
CA ALA A 95 -23.04 21.20 8.38
C ALA A 95 -22.88 22.54 7.66
N ALA A 96 -22.61 23.62 8.40
CA ALA A 96 -22.55 24.98 7.87
C ALA A 96 -21.13 25.51 7.66
N SER A 97 -20.12 24.91 8.30
CA SER A 97 -18.70 25.26 8.15
C SER A 97 -18.07 24.55 6.94
N PRO A 98 -17.60 25.29 5.92
CA PRO A 98 -16.83 24.73 4.81
C PRO A 98 -15.49 24.12 5.27
N ASP A 99 -14.83 24.78 6.22
CA ASP A 99 -13.49 24.42 6.72
C ASP A 99 -13.53 23.09 7.47
N TYR A 100 -14.52 22.91 8.36
CA TYR A 100 -14.75 21.61 9.01
C TYR A 100 -15.06 20.51 7.99
N GLY A 101 -15.82 20.84 6.94
CA GLY A 101 -16.09 19.92 5.84
C GLY A 101 -14.83 19.52 5.05
N ALA A 102 -13.92 20.46 4.83
CA ALA A 102 -12.63 20.24 4.18
C ALA A 102 -11.70 19.39 5.06
N ALA A 103 -11.52 19.78 6.32
CA ALA A 103 -10.72 19.04 7.30
C ALA A 103 -11.18 17.58 7.45
N ARG A 104 -12.51 17.33 7.43
CA ARG A 104 -13.05 15.96 7.47
C ARG A 104 -12.69 15.14 6.24
N ARG A 105 -12.73 15.74 5.04
CA ARG A 105 -12.29 15.06 3.81
C ARG A 105 -10.79 14.77 3.86
N GLU A 106 -10.02 15.76 4.29
CA GLU A 106 -8.57 15.65 4.43
C GLU A 106 -8.16 14.52 5.38
N GLN A 107 -8.84 14.39 6.52
CA GLN A 107 -8.61 13.26 7.44
C GLN A 107 -8.84 11.92 6.75
N SER A 108 -9.93 11.77 6.01
CA SER A 108 -10.21 10.53 5.28
C SER A 108 -9.11 10.20 4.28
N VAL A 109 -8.65 11.19 3.51
CA VAL A 109 -7.60 11.01 2.49
C VAL A 109 -6.27 10.61 3.15
N VAL A 110 -5.88 11.28 4.23
CA VAL A 110 -4.62 10.98 4.92
C VAL A 110 -4.65 9.60 5.57
N THR A 111 -5.74 9.25 6.24
CA THR A 111 -5.90 7.92 6.84
C THR A 111 -5.86 6.83 5.76
N GLU A 112 -6.58 7.00 4.65
CA GLU A 112 -6.58 6.05 3.54
C GLU A 112 -5.20 5.90 2.89
N ALA A 113 -4.47 7.01 2.69
CA ALA A 113 -3.10 6.97 2.15
C ALA A 113 -2.13 6.23 3.07
N MET A 114 -2.21 6.48 4.39
CA MET A 114 -1.37 5.81 5.39
C MET A 114 -1.69 4.30 5.50
N ASP A 115 -2.97 3.93 5.52
CA ASP A 115 -3.38 2.52 5.55
C ASP A 115 -2.95 1.79 4.27
N ARG A 116 -3.10 2.42 3.10
CA ARG A 116 -2.63 1.85 1.84
C ARG A 116 -1.11 1.69 1.80
N LEU A 117 -0.35 2.65 2.34
CA LEU A 117 1.11 2.52 2.46
C LEU A 117 1.49 1.34 3.37
N ASP A 118 0.79 1.14 4.48
CA ASP A 118 1.01 -0.01 5.36
C ASP A 118 0.76 -1.35 4.66
N ASP A 119 -0.37 -1.48 3.96
CA ASP A 119 -0.70 -2.68 3.19
C ASP A 119 0.38 -2.99 2.13
N VAL A 120 0.79 -1.98 1.36
CA VAL A 120 1.81 -2.12 0.32
C VAL A 120 3.18 -2.48 0.92
N VAL A 121 3.53 -1.93 2.09
CA VAL A 121 4.77 -2.30 2.80
C VAL A 121 4.73 -3.76 3.24
N VAL A 122 3.62 -4.23 3.80
CA VAL A 122 3.43 -5.63 4.20
C VAL A 122 3.59 -6.57 2.99
N ASP A 123 2.90 -6.26 1.90
CA ASP A 123 2.96 -7.03 0.66
C ASP A 123 4.37 -7.02 0.05
N THR A 124 5.03 -5.86 0.03
CA THR A 124 6.40 -5.72 -0.49
C THR A 124 7.40 -6.55 0.32
N ARG A 125 7.27 -6.62 1.64
CA ARG A 125 8.13 -7.48 2.49
C ARG A 125 7.90 -8.97 2.24
N ALA A 126 6.66 -9.37 1.98
CA ALA A 126 6.35 -10.74 1.55
C ALA A 126 6.97 -11.03 0.17
N ALA A 127 6.81 -10.12 -0.78
CA ALA A 127 7.37 -10.21 -2.12
C ALA A 127 8.90 -10.32 -2.11
N GLN A 128 9.60 -9.52 -1.28
CA GLN A 128 11.05 -9.58 -1.16
C GLN A 128 11.56 -10.95 -0.67
N ARG A 129 10.92 -11.52 0.35
CA ARG A 129 11.26 -12.87 0.84
C ARG A 129 11.10 -13.92 -0.26
N TYR A 130 10.02 -13.81 -1.03
CA TYR A 130 9.76 -14.70 -2.15
C TYR A 130 10.75 -14.52 -3.31
N LEU A 131 11.06 -13.27 -3.68
CA LEU A 131 12.05 -12.92 -4.70
C LEU A 131 13.45 -13.44 -4.35
N VAL A 132 13.86 -13.38 -3.08
CA VAL A 132 15.13 -13.97 -2.62
C VAL A 132 15.14 -15.48 -2.86
N ALA A 133 14.04 -16.18 -2.55
CA ALA A 133 13.94 -17.62 -2.80
C ALA A 133 13.98 -17.94 -4.30
N ALA A 134 13.27 -17.17 -5.13
CA ALA A 134 13.27 -17.32 -6.58
C ALA A 134 14.67 -17.13 -7.18
N ARG A 135 15.39 -16.08 -6.77
CA ARG A 135 16.77 -15.84 -7.24
C ARG A 135 17.72 -16.96 -6.84
N ARG A 136 17.70 -17.37 -5.57
CA ARG A 136 18.51 -18.51 -5.09
C ARG A 136 18.23 -19.79 -5.88
N ALA A 137 16.97 -20.03 -6.24
CA ALA A 137 16.61 -21.19 -7.04
C ALA A 137 17.17 -21.12 -8.46
N LEU A 138 17.21 -19.93 -9.06
CA LEU A 138 17.74 -19.67 -10.41
C LEU A 138 19.25 -19.45 -10.47
N GLU A 139 19.92 -19.31 -9.32
CA GLU A 139 21.38 -19.26 -9.18
C GLU A 139 22.01 -20.65 -9.27
N VAL A 140 21.23 -21.70 -9.00
CA VAL A 140 21.68 -23.09 -9.20
C VAL A 140 21.90 -23.32 -10.69
N ASP A 141 23.15 -23.46 -11.09
CA ASP A 141 23.53 -23.66 -12.48
C ASP A 141 23.55 -25.16 -12.84
N PRO A 142 22.64 -25.64 -13.70
CA PRO A 142 22.65 -27.03 -14.16
C PRO A 142 23.97 -27.44 -14.81
N ASN A 143 24.69 -26.53 -15.48
CA ASN A 143 25.98 -26.84 -16.12
C ASN A 143 27.07 -27.10 -15.08
N ALA A 144 27.11 -26.31 -13.99
CA ALA A 144 28.07 -26.51 -12.91
C ALA A 144 27.82 -27.82 -12.13
N LEU A 145 26.57 -28.29 -12.11
CA LEU A 145 26.16 -29.56 -11.49
C LEU A 145 26.31 -30.76 -12.42
N ALA A 146 26.34 -30.53 -13.73
CA ALA A 146 26.51 -31.58 -14.71
C ALA A 146 27.95 -32.14 -14.67
N PRO A 147 28.16 -33.41 -15.02
CA PRO A 147 29.48 -34.00 -15.11
C PRO A 147 30.34 -33.21 -16.12
N GLY A 148 31.55 -32.79 -15.72
CA GLY A 148 32.46 -31.99 -16.57
C GLY A 148 33.07 -32.74 -17.77
N THR A 149 32.63 -33.96 -18.05
CA THR A 149 33.15 -34.83 -19.12
C THR A 149 31.99 -35.51 -19.87
N PHE A 150 32.25 -35.99 -21.08
CA PHE A 150 31.32 -36.86 -21.80
C PHE A 150 30.90 -38.05 -20.93
N VAL A 151 29.59 -38.21 -20.74
CA VAL A 151 29.01 -39.33 -20.00
C VAL A 151 28.41 -40.33 -20.97
N THR A 152 28.71 -41.61 -20.75
CA THR A 152 28.24 -42.73 -21.57
C THR A 152 27.10 -43.50 -20.90
N SER A 153 26.67 -43.08 -19.71
CA SER A 153 25.53 -43.64 -18.97
C SER A 153 24.77 -42.54 -18.25
N GLY A 154 23.52 -42.80 -17.89
CA GLY A 154 22.69 -41.87 -17.14
C GLY A 154 23.00 -41.80 -15.64
N ALA A 155 23.84 -42.68 -15.11
CA ALA A 155 24.15 -42.76 -13.69
C ALA A 155 24.72 -41.44 -13.10
N PRO A 156 25.66 -40.73 -13.75
CA PRO A 156 26.17 -39.46 -13.24
C PRO A 156 25.09 -38.36 -13.17
N LEU A 157 24.17 -38.29 -14.13
CA LEU A 157 23.06 -37.33 -14.09
C LEU A 157 22.14 -37.58 -12.89
N ARG A 158 21.83 -38.86 -12.61
CA ARG A 158 21.01 -39.25 -11.45
C ARG A 158 21.69 -39.04 -10.11
N ALA A 159 23.02 -39.10 -10.07
CA ALA A 159 23.79 -38.95 -8.84
C ALA A 159 24.16 -37.49 -8.54
N GLN A 160 24.46 -36.68 -9.56
CA GLN A 160 25.08 -35.36 -9.39
C GLN A 160 24.11 -34.22 -9.72
N LEU A 161 23.30 -34.34 -10.78
CA LEU A 161 22.45 -33.24 -11.25
C LEU A 161 21.02 -33.31 -10.68
N LEU A 162 20.36 -34.47 -10.77
CA LEU A 162 18.95 -34.59 -10.37
C LEU A 162 18.69 -34.31 -8.88
N PRO A 163 19.50 -34.82 -7.93
CA PRO A 163 19.26 -34.57 -6.50
C PRO A 163 19.27 -33.07 -6.14
N PRO A 164 20.31 -32.27 -6.43
CA PRO A 164 20.31 -30.84 -6.09
C PRO A 164 19.21 -30.07 -6.82
N MET A 165 18.88 -30.40 -8.07
CA MET A 165 17.78 -29.76 -8.80
C MET A 165 16.42 -30.02 -8.12
N ARG A 166 16.15 -31.26 -7.71
CA ARG A 166 14.91 -31.61 -6.97
C ARG A 166 14.86 -30.95 -5.60
N THR A 167 15.98 -30.89 -4.88
CA THR A 167 16.07 -30.18 -3.60
C THR A 167 15.81 -28.68 -3.77
N THR A 168 16.32 -28.08 -4.86
CA THR A 168 16.12 -26.66 -5.18
C THR A 168 14.66 -26.37 -5.48
N LEU A 169 14.01 -27.20 -6.31
CA LEU A 169 12.58 -27.09 -6.59
C LEU A 169 11.75 -27.20 -5.30
N ALA A 170 11.98 -28.23 -4.49
CA ALA A 170 11.26 -28.43 -3.25
C ALA A 170 11.45 -27.26 -2.25
N SER A 171 12.68 -26.73 -2.16
CA SER A 171 12.99 -25.59 -1.29
C SER A 171 12.30 -24.31 -1.75
N PHE A 172 12.24 -24.08 -3.06
CA PHE A 172 11.51 -22.95 -3.64
C PHE A 172 10.00 -23.08 -3.39
N GLU A 173 9.42 -24.27 -3.63
CA GLU A 173 8.00 -24.53 -3.44
C GLU A 173 7.54 -24.48 -1.97
N ALA A 174 8.45 -24.65 -1.02
CA ALA A 174 8.17 -24.50 0.40
C ALA A 174 8.03 -23.04 0.84
N VAL A 175 8.49 -22.07 0.05
CA VAL A 175 8.32 -20.65 0.35
C VAL A 175 6.95 -20.20 -0.11
N GLU A 176 6.17 -19.65 0.82
CA GLU A 176 4.82 -19.16 0.54
C GLU A 176 4.88 -18.02 -0.50
N ALA A 177 4.17 -18.22 -1.61
CA ALA A 177 4.07 -17.24 -2.68
C ALA A 177 2.97 -16.21 -2.37
N PRO A 178 3.26 -14.90 -2.45
CA PRO A 178 2.23 -13.88 -2.47
C PRO A 178 1.20 -14.16 -3.58
N ARG A 179 -0.06 -13.75 -3.36
CA ARG A 179 -1.17 -14.04 -4.29
C ARG A 179 -0.89 -13.54 -5.70
N ASP A 180 -0.23 -12.40 -5.83
CA ASP A 180 0.07 -11.73 -7.08
C ASP A 180 1.38 -12.22 -7.74
N ALA A 181 2.12 -13.13 -7.09
CA ALA A 181 3.38 -13.72 -7.55
C ALA A 181 3.21 -15.01 -8.38
N ALA A 182 1.97 -15.37 -8.73
CA ALA A 182 1.67 -16.62 -9.43
C ALA A 182 2.47 -16.80 -10.73
N ALA A 183 2.63 -15.74 -11.52
CA ALA A 183 3.42 -15.79 -12.76
C ALA A 183 4.90 -16.13 -12.50
N VAL A 184 5.51 -15.53 -11.47
CA VAL A 184 6.89 -15.82 -11.06
C VAL A 184 7.02 -17.25 -10.58
N ARG A 185 6.10 -17.68 -9.71
CA ARG A 185 6.03 -19.07 -9.22
C ARG A 185 6.05 -20.06 -10.37
N ASP A 186 5.15 -19.86 -11.32
CA ASP A 186 4.95 -20.81 -12.40
C ASP A 186 6.13 -20.78 -13.38
N ALA A 187 6.76 -19.63 -13.61
CA ALA A 187 7.96 -19.52 -14.44
C ALA A 187 9.18 -20.20 -13.81
N VAL A 188 9.46 -19.96 -12.53
CA VAL A 188 10.58 -20.59 -11.80
C VAL A 188 10.37 -22.10 -11.69
N ARG A 189 9.16 -22.53 -11.30
CA ARG A 189 8.80 -23.95 -11.27
C ARG A 189 9.02 -24.60 -12.63
N ARG A 190 8.54 -23.98 -13.71
CA ARG A 190 8.71 -24.51 -15.07
C ARG A 190 10.19 -24.67 -15.42
N ALA A 191 11.03 -23.68 -15.12
CA ALA A 191 12.46 -23.74 -15.41
C ALA A 191 13.16 -24.89 -14.69
N LEU A 192 12.89 -25.06 -13.39
CA LEU A 192 13.49 -26.14 -12.60
C LEU A 192 12.97 -27.52 -13.03
N THR A 193 11.67 -27.66 -13.24
CA THR A 193 11.05 -28.92 -13.69
C THR A 193 11.49 -29.33 -15.09
N HIS A 194 11.72 -28.35 -15.98
CA HIS A 194 12.25 -28.61 -17.31
C HIS A 194 13.61 -29.29 -17.25
N VAL A 195 14.56 -28.75 -16.48
CA VAL A 195 15.88 -29.36 -16.28
C VAL A 195 15.76 -30.77 -15.70
N ILE A 196 14.91 -30.98 -14.70
CA ILE A 196 14.71 -32.30 -14.08
C ILE A 196 14.21 -33.30 -15.12
N THR A 197 13.16 -32.94 -15.87
CA THR A 197 12.53 -33.81 -16.88
C THR A 197 13.51 -34.13 -18.01
N GLU A 198 14.20 -33.12 -18.54
CA GLU A 198 15.15 -33.30 -19.64
C GLU A 198 16.39 -34.10 -19.22
N ALA A 199 16.89 -33.89 -18.00
CA ALA A 199 18.00 -34.67 -17.47
C ALA A 199 17.61 -36.14 -17.23
N GLU A 200 16.38 -36.43 -16.80
CA GLU A 200 15.85 -37.79 -16.70
C GLU A 200 15.74 -38.47 -18.08
N ALA A 201 15.20 -37.75 -19.07
CA ALA A 201 15.09 -38.24 -20.43
C ALA A 201 16.47 -38.47 -21.08
N LEU A 202 17.43 -37.58 -20.83
CA LEU A 202 18.81 -37.77 -21.27
C LEU A 202 19.47 -38.98 -20.58
N ALA A 203 19.28 -39.14 -19.27
CA ALA A 203 19.81 -40.30 -18.55
C ALA A 203 19.28 -41.62 -19.13
N ALA A 204 17.99 -41.69 -19.44
CA ALA A 204 17.38 -42.87 -20.06
C ALA A 204 17.94 -43.15 -21.48
N ARG A 205 18.16 -42.11 -22.29
CA ARG A 205 18.78 -42.24 -23.62
C ARG A 205 20.21 -42.76 -23.53
N LEU A 206 21.02 -42.22 -22.61
CA LEU A 206 22.40 -42.66 -22.39
C LEU A 206 22.46 -44.13 -21.95
N ASP A 207 21.57 -44.56 -21.06
CA ASP A 207 21.50 -45.98 -20.65
C ASP A 207 21.12 -46.91 -21.81
N ALA A 208 20.38 -46.41 -22.81
CA ALA A 208 20.05 -47.12 -24.04
C ALA A 208 21.17 -47.06 -25.11
N GLY A 209 22.35 -46.50 -24.77
CA GLY A 209 23.48 -46.34 -25.69
C GLY A 209 23.31 -45.19 -26.70
N GLN A 210 22.33 -44.31 -26.49
CA GLN A 210 22.07 -43.16 -27.37
C GLN A 210 22.75 -41.91 -26.82
N SER A 211 23.30 -41.08 -27.71
CA SER A 211 23.83 -39.76 -27.35
C SER A 211 22.74 -38.69 -27.33
N GLY A 212 22.95 -37.62 -26.57
CA GLY A 212 22.02 -36.49 -26.56
C GLY A 212 22.52 -35.31 -25.73
N SER A 213 21.77 -34.22 -25.83
CA SER A 213 21.88 -33.02 -25.01
C SER A 213 20.49 -32.42 -24.82
N PHE A 214 20.34 -31.50 -23.88
CA PHE A 214 19.15 -30.67 -23.74
C PHE A 214 19.56 -29.22 -23.50
N GLN A 215 18.65 -28.29 -23.80
CA GLN A 215 18.84 -26.87 -23.55
C GLN A 215 17.86 -26.44 -22.44
N TYR A 216 18.29 -25.49 -21.62
CA TYR A 216 17.50 -24.96 -20.50
C TYR A 216 17.59 -23.43 -20.36
N ALA A 217 18.38 -22.79 -21.23
CA ALA A 217 18.71 -21.37 -21.12
C ALA A 217 17.48 -20.49 -21.33
N GLU A 218 16.57 -20.90 -22.23
CA GLU A 218 15.34 -20.17 -22.52
C GLU A 218 14.40 -20.14 -21.32
N GLU A 219 14.19 -21.28 -20.66
CA GLU A 219 13.33 -21.38 -19.49
C GLU A 219 13.89 -20.59 -18.30
N TYR A 220 15.20 -20.64 -18.09
CA TYR A 220 15.86 -19.83 -17.06
C TYR A 220 15.81 -18.33 -17.37
N ALA A 221 15.98 -17.94 -18.64
CA ALA A 221 15.86 -16.54 -19.05
C ALA A 221 14.42 -16.04 -18.83
N ALA A 222 13.41 -16.83 -19.20
CA ALA A 222 12.00 -16.50 -18.96
C ALA A 222 11.69 -16.36 -17.46
N ALA A 223 12.20 -17.27 -16.62
CA ALA A 223 12.04 -17.20 -15.18
C ALA A 223 12.73 -15.96 -14.57
N ARG A 224 13.95 -15.63 -15.01
CA ARG A 224 14.66 -14.42 -14.56
C ARG A 224 13.92 -13.15 -14.96
N THR A 225 13.40 -13.08 -16.19
CA THR A 225 12.57 -11.96 -16.65
C THR A 225 11.32 -11.79 -15.77
N ALA A 226 10.63 -12.89 -15.45
CA ALA A 226 9.46 -12.83 -14.56
C ALA A 226 9.82 -12.33 -13.16
N VAL A 227 10.95 -12.78 -12.59
CA VAL A 227 11.47 -12.31 -11.30
C VAL A 227 11.76 -10.81 -11.33
N THR A 228 12.44 -10.32 -12.37
CA THR A 228 12.74 -8.89 -12.53
C THR A 228 11.48 -8.05 -12.68
N GLN A 229 10.54 -8.47 -13.53
CA GLN A 229 9.27 -7.73 -13.72
C GLN A 229 8.45 -7.64 -12.43
N TYR A 230 8.43 -8.70 -11.64
CA TYR A 230 7.73 -8.71 -10.35
C TYR A 230 8.41 -7.76 -9.34
N GLU A 231 9.73 -7.79 -9.25
CA GLU A 231 10.49 -6.86 -8.42
C GLU A 231 10.24 -5.39 -8.82
N GLU A 232 10.28 -5.08 -10.11
CA GLU A 232 10.03 -3.74 -10.63
C GLU A 232 8.62 -3.26 -10.28
N ARG A 233 7.61 -4.12 -10.44
CA ARG A 233 6.23 -3.81 -10.07
C ARG A 233 6.09 -3.55 -8.57
N THR A 234 6.57 -4.45 -7.72
CA THR A 234 6.49 -4.26 -6.26
C THR A 234 7.19 -2.97 -5.82
N ARG A 235 8.32 -2.65 -6.44
CA ARG A 235 9.04 -1.40 -6.15
C ARG A 235 8.29 -0.16 -6.65
N ALA A 236 7.59 -0.27 -7.78
CA ALA A 236 6.74 0.81 -8.28
C ALA A 236 5.53 1.02 -7.35
N ASP A 237 4.88 -0.05 -6.90
CA ASP A 237 3.74 0.01 -5.99
C ASP A 237 4.12 0.71 -4.66
N LEU A 238 5.28 0.35 -4.09
CA LEU A 238 5.80 1.00 -2.88
C LEU A 238 6.09 2.49 -3.09
N ARG A 239 6.68 2.86 -4.23
CA ARG A 239 6.93 4.27 -4.56
C ARG A 239 5.65 5.05 -4.76
N GLU A 240 4.68 4.50 -5.49
CA GLU A 240 3.38 5.15 -5.69
C GLU A 240 2.66 5.36 -4.35
N ALA A 241 2.68 4.36 -3.47
CA ALA A 241 2.10 4.49 -2.13
C ALA A 241 2.81 5.56 -1.29
N LEU A 242 4.14 5.62 -1.37
CA LEU A 242 4.94 6.65 -0.71
C LEU A 242 4.60 8.04 -1.25
N ASP A 243 4.60 8.20 -2.57
CA ASP A 243 4.30 9.45 -3.26
C ASP A 243 2.88 9.94 -2.93
N ASN A 244 1.89 9.06 -2.75
CA ASN A 244 0.55 9.45 -2.34
C ASN A 244 0.51 10.04 -0.92
N VAL A 245 1.34 9.54 0.00
CA VAL A 245 1.48 10.11 1.35
C VAL A 245 2.21 11.45 1.30
N LEU A 246 3.25 11.57 0.47
CA LEU A 246 4.04 12.79 0.30
C LEU A 246 3.29 13.90 -0.45
N ALA A 247 2.54 13.55 -1.51
CA ALA A 247 1.80 14.48 -2.36
C ALA A 247 0.54 15.06 -1.68
N GLY A 248 0.14 14.55 -0.52
CA GLY A 248 -0.87 15.18 0.34
C GLY A 248 -0.56 16.66 0.65
N ASP A 249 0.70 17.10 0.51
CA ASP A 249 1.12 18.50 0.60
C ASP A 249 0.69 19.39 -0.58
N GLY A 250 0.18 18.82 -1.68
CA GLY A 250 -0.07 19.50 -2.95
C GLY A 250 -1.53 19.85 -3.29
N VAL A 251 -2.53 19.39 -2.52
CA VAL A 251 -3.96 19.60 -2.83
C VAL A 251 -4.49 20.97 -2.35
N GLY A 252 -3.62 21.84 -1.84
CA GLY A 252 -3.97 23.14 -1.26
C GLY A 252 -3.22 24.34 -1.81
N ARG A 253 -2.86 24.38 -3.10
CA ARG A 253 -2.41 25.61 -3.77
C ARG A 253 -3.13 25.85 -5.09
#